data_AF-A0ABD3FTX1-F1
#
_entry.id   AF-A0ABD3FTX1-F1
#
_cell.length_a   1.000
_cell.length_b   1.000
_cell.length_c   1.000
_cell.angle_alpha   90.00
_cell.angle_beta   90.00
_cell.angle_gamma   90.00
#
_symmetry.space_group_name_H-M   'P 1'
#
loop_
_entity.id
_entity.type
_entity.pdbx_description
1 polymer ?
#
loop_
_entity_poly.entity_id
_entity_poly.type
_entity_poly.pdbx_seq_one_letter_code
_entity_poly.pdbx_strand_id
1 'polypeptide(L)'
;MTKAVAAKKKHKPARSRWVDLSAETSLPVAVLEVLEDHHKTLNSFCASVYGSETQTDPDEGSTAAFELSFHQYCVALSTLVQFGSPTQQFEYLYHTYTTTNERGIDRTELFQLLKDHSEQITNIVMKDDKLLHVTDPRHLDKLYTWLKKHFIIFDEARSGYLPVHVALAMLGNHPTALSHLKFQLVPFTEKVKENNARYASQATAAHASD
;
A
#
# COMPACT_ATOMS: atom_id res chain seq x y z
N MET A 1 34.56 59.87 -1.58
CA MET A 1 34.71 58.41 -1.72
C MET A 1 33.67 57.72 -0.85
N THR A 2 32.51 57.40 -1.42
CA THR A 2 31.42 56.70 -0.74
C THR A 2 31.41 55.25 -1.20
N LYS A 3 31.78 54.30 -0.33
CA LYS A 3 31.73 52.86 -0.61
C LYS A 3 30.28 52.39 -0.47
N ALA A 4 29.69 51.96 -1.58
CA ALA A 4 28.42 51.26 -1.60
C ALA A 4 28.60 49.84 -1.03
N VAL A 5 27.87 49.53 0.04
CA VAL A 5 27.79 48.19 0.62
C VAL A 5 26.86 47.36 -0.25
N ALA A 6 27.40 46.36 -0.94
CA ALA A 6 26.62 45.41 -1.72
C ALA A 6 25.73 44.58 -0.78
N ALA A 7 24.42 44.72 -0.93
CA ALA A 7 23.44 43.89 -0.24
C ALA A 7 23.57 42.44 -0.73
N LYS A 8 24.05 41.55 0.15
CA LYS A 8 24.04 40.11 -0.06
C LYS A 8 22.58 39.67 -0.26
N LYS A 9 22.23 39.22 -1.46
CA LYS A 9 20.98 38.47 -1.72
C LYS A 9 20.97 37.27 -0.78
N LYS A 10 20.06 37.26 0.19
CA LYS A 10 19.76 36.08 1.01
C LYS A 10 19.25 35.00 0.05
N HIS A 11 20.06 33.97 -0.20
CA HIS A 11 19.56 32.74 -0.78
C HIS A 11 18.46 32.22 0.15
N LYS A 12 17.22 32.13 -0.36
CA LYS A 12 16.17 31.36 0.31
C LYS A 12 16.74 29.94 0.53
N PRO A 13 16.63 29.36 1.73
CA PRO A 13 17.03 27.98 1.93
C PRO A 13 16.24 27.12 0.94
N ALA A 14 16.92 26.23 0.23
CA ALA A 14 16.29 25.27 -0.66
C ALA A 14 15.27 24.49 0.18
N ARG A 15 13.98 24.68 -0.12
CA ARG A 15 12.90 23.96 0.55
C ARG A 15 13.10 22.49 0.22
N SER A 16 13.19 21.63 1.24
CA SER A 16 13.35 20.19 1.02
C SER A 16 12.23 19.70 0.12
N ARG A 17 12.55 18.97 -0.97
CA ARG A 17 11.58 18.42 -1.93
C ARG A 17 10.41 17.70 -1.26
N TRP A 18 10.68 17.12 -0.09
CA TRP A 18 9.72 16.41 0.75
C TRP A 18 8.66 17.32 1.38
N VAL A 19 9.01 18.56 1.70
CA VAL A 19 8.10 19.51 2.36
C VAL A 19 7.02 19.96 1.38
N ASP A 20 7.39 20.19 0.12
CA ASP A 20 6.42 20.56 -0.91
C ASP A 20 5.51 19.37 -1.27
N LEU A 21 6.08 18.18 -1.46
CA LEU A 21 5.30 16.96 -1.74
C LEU A 21 4.39 16.56 -0.57
N SER A 22 4.86 16.74 0.68
CA SER A 22 4.06 16.51 1.88
C SER A 22 2.88 17.46 1.97
N ALA A 23 3.07 18.73 1.60
CA ALA A 23 1.98 19.71 1.59
C ALA A 23 0.92 19.39 0.51
N GLU A 24 1.35 18.89 -0.65
CA GLU A 24 0.44 18.52 -1.75
C GLU A 24 -0.33 17.23 -1.46
N THR A 25 0.36 16.20 -1.00
CA THR A 25 -0.22 14.85 -0.82
C THR A 25 -0.81 14.64 0.57
N SER A 26 -0.61 15.57 1.50
CA SER A 26 -0.90 15.40 2.93
C SER A 26 -0.22 14.19 3.59
N LEU A 27 0.76 13.57 2.92
CA LEU A 27 1.55 12.48 3.48
C LEU A 27 2.67 13.06 4.37
N PRO A 28 2.87 12.56 5.59
CA PRO A 28 3.97 13.02 6.44
C PRO A 28 5.33 12.76 5.79
N VAL A 29 6.31 13.64 6.01
CA VAL A 29 7.68 13.50 5.46
C VAL A 29 8.30 12.14 5.82
N ALA A 30 8.12 11.66 7.05
CA ALA A 30 8.62 10.34 7.46
C ALA A 30 7.99 9.17 6.69
N VAL A 31 6.76 9.32 6.19
CA VAL A 31 6.13 8.33 5.32
C VAL A 31 6.73 8.41 3.92
N LEU A 32 6.94 9.63 3.41
CA LEU A 32 7.52 9.85 2.09
C LEU A 32 8.93 9.25 1.95
N GLU A 33 9.75 9.32 3.00
CA GLU A 33 11.09 8.70 3.03
C GLU A 33 11.01 7.18 2.88
N VAL A 34 10.13 6.52 3.63
CA VAL A 34 9.89 5.06 3.54
C VAL A 34 9.37 4.66 2.17
N LEU A 35 8.49 5.49 1.61
CA LEU A 35 7.87 5.25 0.31
C LEU A 35 8.86 5.35 -0.85
N GLU A 36 9.93 6.15 -0.72
CA GLU A 36 10.92 6.28 -1.79
C GLU A 36 11.66 4.97 -2.05
N ASP A 37 12.06 4.28 -0.98
CA ASP A 37 12.74 2.98 -1.10
C ASP A 37 11.79 1.90 -1.61
N HIS A 38 10.52 1.97 -1.21
CA HIS A 38 9.48 1.08 -1.71
C HIS A 38 9.25 1.27 -3.21
N HIS A 39 9.11 2.51 -3.65
CA HIS A 39 8.91 2.88 -5.04
C HIS A 39 10.06 2.41 -5.94
N LYS A 40 11.32 2.60 -5.52
CA LYS A 40 12.49 2.07 -6.25
C LYS A 40 12.43 0.55 -6.41
N THR A 41 12.00 -0.15 -5.35
CA THR A 41 11.84 -1.61 -5.38
C THR A 41 10.75 -2.03 -6.36
N LEU A 42 9.58 -1.37 -6.33
CA LEU A 42 8.48 -1.61 -7.25
C LEU A 42 8.88 -1.37 -8.71
N ASN A 43 9.54 -0.25 -9.01
CA ASN A 43 10.02 0.03 -10.37
C ASN A 43 11.03 -1.02 -10.84
N SER A 44 11.94 -1.46 -9.97
CA SER A 44 12.91 -2.50 -10.31
C SER A 44 12.23 -3.85 -10.63
N PHE A 45 11.20 -4.21 -9.84
CA PHE A 45 10.40 -5.41 -10.10
C PHE A 45 9.58 -5.30 -11.39
N CYS A 46 8.89 -4.17 -11.62
CA CYS A 46 8.14 -3.95 -12.85
C CYS A 46 9.05 -3.98 -14.08
N ALA A 47 10.25 -3.40 -13.99
CA ALA A 47 11.23 -3.43 -15.07
C ALA A 47 11.74 -4.85 -15.36
N SER A 48 11.93 -5.71 -14.36
CA SER A 48 12.36 -7.09 -14.59
C SER A 48 11.26 -7.98 -15.18
N VAL A 49 10.03 -7.83 -14.68
CA VAL A 49 8.87 -8.64 -15.12
C VAL A 49 8.39 -8.21 -16.51
N TYR A 50 8.18 -6.91 -16.73
CA TYR A 50 7.59 -6.39 -17.97
C TYR A 50 8.65 -5.93 -19.00
N GLY A 51 9.90 -5.72 -18.60
CA GLY A 51 10.99 -5.44 -19.54
C GLY A 51 11.34 -6.61 -20.45
N SER A 52 10.98 -7.84 -20.04
CA SER A 52 11.15 -9.05 -20.85
C SER A 52 10.05 -9.23 -21.91
N GLU A 53 8.87 -8.64 -21.71
CA GLU A 53 7.71 -8.74 -22.62
C GLU A 53 7.72 -7.70 -23.75
N THR A 54 8.59 -6.69 -23.69
CA THR A 54 8.71 -5.64 -24.73
C THR A 54 9.79 -5.95 -25.79
N GLN A 55 10.30 -7.17 -25.83
CA GLN A 55 11.31 -7.60 -26.80
C GLN A 55 10.70 -8.38 -27.99
N THR A 56 9.58 -7.89 -28.54
CA THR A 56 9.05 -8.35 -29.83
C THR A 56 8.81 -7.16 -30.76
N ASP A 57 9.53 -7.20 -31.88
CA ASP A 57 9.59 -6.34 -33.07
C ASP A 57 10.29 -4.96 -32.98
N PRO A 58 11.30 -4.70 -33.86
CA PRO A 58 12.08 -3.46 -33.84
C PRO A 58 11.47 -2.29 -34.63
N ASP A 59 10.19 -2.33 -35.00
CA ASP A 59 9.63 -1.39 -35.99
C ASP A 59 8.71 -0.26 -35.47
N GLU A 60 8.46 -0.14 -34.17
CA GLU A 60 7.84 1.07 -33.60
C GLU A 60 8.58 1.55 -32.34
N GLY A 61 9.37 2.61 -32.53
CA GLY A 61 10.24 3.22 -31.52
C GLY A 61 9.52 3.93 -30.38
N SER A 62 8.77 3.19 -29.56
CA SER A 62 8.39 3.63 -28.22
C SER A 62 8.20 2.43 -27.29
N THR A 63 9.30 1.90 -26.78
CA THR A 63 9.30 1.11 -25.54
C THR A 63 8.96 2.06 -24.39
N ALA A 64 7.68 2.36 -24.19
CA ALA A 64 7.23 3.10 -23.02
C ALA A 64 7.49 2.21 -21.79
N ALA A 65 8.63 2.40 -21.14
CA ALA A 65 8.86 1.85 -19.82
C ALA A 65 7.73 2.36 -18.92
N PHE A 66 6.97 1.43 -18.33
CA PHE A 66 5.94 1.73 -17.33
C PHE A 66 6.61 2.18 -16.02
N GLU A 67 7.34 3.29 -16.06
CA GLU A 67 7.99 3.86 -14.89
C GLU A 67 7.15 5.03 -14.39
N LEU A 68 6.39 4.80 -13.32
CA LEU A 68 5.77 5.87 -12.56
C LEU A 68 6.87 6.65 -11.85
N SER A 69 6.87 7.98 -12.00
CA SER A 69 7.75 8.81 -11.17
C SER A 69 7.32 8.72 -9.70
N PHE A 70 8.28 8.91 -8.79
CA PHE A 70 8.00 8.88 -7.36
C PHE A 70 6.91 9.90 -6.94
N HIS A 71 6.90 11.08 -7.58
CA HIS A 71 5.85 12.07 -7.37
C HIS A 71 4.46 11.55 -7.78
N GLN A 72 4.34 10.97 -8.98
CA GLN A 72 3.08 10.37 -9.44
C GLN A 72 2.62 9.24 -8.53
N TYR A 73 3.55 8.42 -8.03
CA TYR A 73 3.26 7.38 -7.05
C TYR A 73 2.67 7.95 -5.76
N CYS A 74 3.28 9.00 -5.18
CA CYS A 74 2.76 9.62 -3.96
C CYS A 74 1.39 10.29 -4.16
N VAL A 75 1.17 10.95 -5.30
CA VAL A 75 -0.13 11.56 -5.64
C VAL A 75 -1.20 10.48 -5.82
N ALA A 76 -0.89 9.39 -6.52
CA ALA A 76 -1.81 8.27 -6.70
C ALA A 76 -2.14 7.60 -5.36
N LEU A 77 -1.14 7.35 -4.50
CA LEU A 77 -1.36 6.79 -3.17
C LEU A 77 -2.22 7.71 -2.31
N SER A 78 -1.92 9.01 -2.29
CA SER A 78 -2.73 9.98 -1.53
C SER A 78 -4.18 10.01 -2.02
N THR A 79 -4.38 9.96 -3.34
CA THR A 79 -5.72 9.90 -3.95
C THR A 79 -6.45 8.62 -3.55
N LEU A 80 -5.76 7.47 -3.56
CA LEU A 80 -6.32 6.19 -3.13
C LEU A 80 -6.73 6.20 -1.65
N VAL A 81 -5.89 6.78 -0.78
CA VAL A 81 -6.15 6.87 0.66
C VAL A 81 -7.38 7.76 0.93
N GLN A 82 -7.50 8.88 0.23
CA GLN A 82 -8.56 9.87 0.47
C GLN A 82 -9.88 9.52 -0.22
N PHE A 83 -9.82 8.99 -1.45
CA PHE A 83 -10.98 8.89 -2.35
C PHE A 83 -11.16 7.48 -2.94
N GLY A 84 -10.24 6.56 -2.69
CA GLY A 84 -10.34 5.19 -3.18
C GLY A 84 -11.54 4.45 -2.59
N SER A 85 -12.21 3.65 -3.41
CA SER A 85 -13.21 2.71 -2.91
C SER A 85 -12.55 1.64 -2.03
N PRO A 86 -13.29 0.99 -1.11
CA PRO A 86 -12.72 -0.09 -0.31
C PRO A 86 -12.12 -1.22 -1.16
N THR A 87 -12.70 -1.50 -2.33
CA THR A 87 -12.15 -2.46 -3.30
C THR A 87 -10.79 -2.01 -3.82
N GLN A 88 -10.66 -0.77 -4.29
CA GLN A 88 -9.39 -0.26 -4.80
C GLN A 88 -8.31 -0.22 -3.70
N GLN A 89 -8.71 0.19 -2.49
CA GLN A 89 -7.81 0.17 -1.34
C GLN A 89 -7.38 -1.26 -1.00
N PHE A 90 -8.31 -2.22 -1.03
CA PHE A 90 -8.01 -3.63 -0.80
C PHE A 90 -7.01 -4.16 -1.83
N GLU A 91 -7.21 -3.93 -3.12
CA GLU A 91 -6.33 -4.43 -4.18
C GLU A 91 -4.90 -3.93 -4.00
N TYR A 92 -4.74 -2.64 -3.69
CA TYR A 92 -3.41 -2.08 -3.45
C TYR A 92 -2.77 -2.63 -2.17
N LEU A 93 -3.53 -2.71 -1.07
CA LEU A 93 -3.07 -3.26 0.19
C LEU A 93 -2.74 -4.76 0.05
N TYR A 94 -3.50 -5.51 -0.74
CA TYR A 94 -3.28 -6.92 -1.01
C TYR A 94 -1.86 -7.18 -1.50
N HIS A 95 -1.38 -6.39 -2.47
CA HIS A 95 -0.01 -6.51 -2.99
C HIS A 95 1.05 -6.14 -1.96
N THR A 96 0.72 -5.24 -1.02
CA THR A 96 1.64 -4.87 0.07
C THR A 96 1.74 -5.98 1.13
N TYR A 97 0.65 -6.69 1.42
CA TYR A 97 0.61 -7.72 2.46
C TYR A 97 0.91 -9.14 1.95
N THR A 98 0.77 -9.39 0.64
CA THR A 98 1.11 -10.67 0.01
C THR A 98 2.63 -10.79 -0.07
N THR A 99 3.21 -11.35 0.99
CA THR A 99 4.67 -11.38 1.17
C THR A 99 5.21 -12.79 1.00
N THR A 100 4.45 -13.81 1.39
CA THR A 100 4.96 -15.18 1.53
C THR A 100 5.07 -15.91 0.19
N ASN A 101 4.16 -15.65 -0.75
CA ASN A 101 4.10 -16.39 -2.01
C ASN A 101 3.50 -15.54 -3.13
N GLU A 102 4.03 -15.70 -4.34
CA GLU A 102 3.52 -15.04 -5.56
C GLU A 102 2.12 -15.54 -5.97
N ARG A 103 1.73 -16.75 -5.54
CA ARG A 103 0.42 -17.34 -5.82
C ARG A 103 -0.73 -16.58 -5.17
N GLY A 104 -0.46 -15.78 -4.15
CA GLY A 104 -1.43 -14.92 -3.51
C GLY A 104 -1.30 -14.88 -2.00
N ILE A 105 -2.28 -14.24 -1.36
CA ILE A 105 -2.29 -13.99 0.07
C ILE A 105 -2.69 -15.25 0.84
N ASP A 106 -1.99 -15.54 1.93
CA ASP A 106 -2.44 -16.57 2.87
C ASP A 106 -3.48 -16.03 3.86
N ARG A 107 -4.10 -16.91 4.65
CA ARG A 107 -5.14 -16.53 5.62
C ARG A 107 -4.61 -15.59 6.70
N THR A 108 -3.38 -15.78 7.15
CA THR A 108 -2.76 -14.99 8.22
C THR A 108 -2.44 -13.58 7.72
N GLU A 109 -1.85 -13.48 6.54
CA GLU A 109 -1.58 -12.21 5.85
C GLU A 109 -2.89 -11.45 5.60
N LEU A 110 -3.92 -12.13 5.11
CA LEU A 110 -5.23 -11.53 4.86
C LEU A 110 -5.89 -11.03 6.15
N PHE A 111 -5.83 -11.82 7.23
CA PHE A 111 -6.36 -11.39 8.52
C PHE A 111 -5.60 -10.17 9.06
N GLN A 112 -4.27 -10.15 8.91
CA GLN A 112 -3.45 -9.03 9.37
C GLN A 112 -3.76 -7.76 8.58
N LEU A 113 -3.89 -7.83 7.24
CA LEU A 113 -4.35 -6.72 6.40
C LEU A 113 -5.68 -6.16 6.91
N LEU A 114 -6.68 -7.01 7.09
CA LEU A 114 -8.01 -6.56 7.52
C LEU A 114 -7.96 -6.01 8.95
N LYS A 115 -7.15 -6.59 9.84
CA LYS A 115 -7.00 -6.08 11.21
C LYS A 115 -6.39 -4.68 11.24
N ASP A 116 -5.35 -4.47 10.43
CA ASP A 116 -4.62 -3.21 10.37
C ASP A 116 -5.42 -2.10 9.67
N HIS A 117 -6.32 -2.50 8.77
CA HIS A 117 -7.08 -1.58 7.92
C HIS A 117 -8.59 -1.60 8.15
N SER A 118 -9.12 -2.25 9.19
CA SER A 118 -10.55 -2.15 9.53
C SER A 118 -10.81 -0.93 10.41
N GLU A 119 -11.90 -0.22 10.13
CA GLU A 119 -12.46 0.73 11.09
C GLU A 119 -12.86 0.01 12.39
N GLN A 120 -12.43 0.55 13.53
CA GLN A 120 -12.82 0.02 14.84
C GLN A 120 -14.28 0.35 15.19
N ILE A 121 -14.91 1.27 14.46
CA ILE A 121 -16.32 1.60 14.58
C ILE A 121 -17.08 0.57 13.77
N THR A 122 -17.74 -0.36 14.44
CA THR A 122 -18.41 -1.49 13.79
C THR A 122 -19.89 -1.25 13.53
N ASN A 123 -20.47 -0.25 14.19
CA ASN A 123 -21.86 0.12 14.03
C ASN A 123 -22.09 1.59 14.47
N ILE A 124 -23.12 2.22 13.91
CA ILE A 124 -23.57 3.54 14.31
C ILE A 124 -25.04 3.41 14.69
N VAL A 125 -25.34 3.67 15.96
CA VAL A 125 -26.69 3.52 16.51
C VAL A 125 -27.19 4.89 16.96
N MET A 126 -28.42 5.22 16.60
CA MET A 126 -29.12 6.39 17.14
C MET A 126 -29.65 6.05 18.53
N LYS A 127 -29.24 6.81 19.55
CA LYS A 127 -29.79 6.72 20.90
C LYS A 127 -30.00 8.12 21.45
N ASP A 128 -31.22 8.41 21.90
CA ASP A 128 -31.60 9.72 22.45
C ASP A 128 -31.20 10.89 21.53
N ASP A 129 -31.54 10.76 20.24
CA ASP A 129 -31.19 11.71 19.15
C ASP A 129 -29.68 11.98 18.96
N LYS A 130 -28.81 11.09 19.46
CA LYS A 130 -27.36 11.15 19.25
C LYS A 130 -26.86 9.92 18.48
N LEU A 131 -25.96 10.16 17.53
CA LEU A 131 -25.19 9.10 16.87
C LEU A 131 -24.14 8.56 17.84
N LEU A 132 -24.29 7.30 18.23
CA LEU A 132 -23.31 6.58 19.04
C LEU A 132 -22.52 5.63 18.15
N HIS A 133 -21.21 5.82 18.15
CA HIS A 133 -20.27 4.86 17.58
C HIS A 133 -20.14 3.66 18.51
N VAL A 134 -20.48 2.48 18.02
CA VAL A 134 -20.38 1.22 18.76
C VAL A 134 -19.25 0.39 18.17
N THR A 135 -18.28 0.08 19.02
CA THR A 135 -17.20 -0.87 18.73
C THR A 135 -17.57 -2.21 19.33
N ASP A 136 -17.70 -3.24 18.49
CA ASP A 136 -17.83 -4.62 18.94
C ASP A 136 -16.43 -5.15 19.34
N PRO A 137 -16.17 -5.40 20.63
CA PRO A 137 -14.86 -5.86 21.08
C PRO A 137 -14.48 -7.24 20.52
N ARG A 138 -15.45 -8.01 20.01
CA ARG A 138 -15.23 -9.34 19.40
C ARG A 138 -15.21 -9.29 17.87
N HIS A 139 -15.19 -8.11 17.27
CA HIS A 139 -15.22 -7.97 15.81
C HIS A 139 -14.10 -8.75 15.12
N LEU A 140 -12.86 -8.61 15.61
CA LEU A 140 -11.70 -9.29 15.04
C LEU A 140 -11.76 -10.81 15.25
N ASP A 141 -12.27 -11.29 16.40
CA ASP A 141 -12.44 -12.73 16.65
C ASP A 141 -13.48 -13.35 15.70
N LYS A 142 -14.58 -12.63 15.47
CA LYS A 142 -15.62 -13.02 14.52
C LYS A 142 -15.07 -13.04 13.10
N LEU A 143 -14.32 -12.01 12.71
CA LEU A 143 -13.67 -11.92 11.40
C LEU A 143 -12.69 -13.08 11.19
N TYR A 144 -11.83 -13.36 12.18
CA TYR A 144 -10.89 -14.47 12.13
C TYR A 144 -11.60 -15.83 12.00
N THR A 145 -12.64 -16.05 12.80
CA THR A 145 -13.46 -17.27 12.74
C THR A 145 -14.12 -17.43 11.38
N TRP A 146 -14.65 -16.33 10.84
CA TRP A 146 -15.26 -16.31 9.51
C TRP A 146 -14.24 -16.62 8.42
N LEU A 147 -13.06 -15.99 8.44
CA LEU A 147 -11.97 -16.26 7.49
C LEU A 147 -11.54 -17.73 7.56
N LYS A 148 -11.36 -18.29 8.76
CA LYS A 148 -10.99 -19.71 8.92
C LYS A 148 -11.99 -20.64 8.23
N LYS A 149 -13.28 -20.34 8.30
CA LYS A 149 -14.34 -21.14 7.66
C LYS A 149 -14.40 -20.93 6.15
N HIS A 150 -14.33 -19.69 5.68
CA HIS A 150 -14.61 -19.35 4.28
C HIS A 150 -13.37 -19.41 3.39
N PHE A 151 -12.17 -19.14 3.91
CA PHE A 151 -10.92 -19.23 3.13
C PHE A 151 -10.76 -20.60 2.48
N ILE A 152 -11.07 -21.67 3.23
CA ILE A 152 -11.03 -23.06 2.76
C ILE A 152 -12.03 -23.34 1.63
N ILE A 153 -13.16 -22.62 1.61
CA ILE A 153 -14.20 -22.79 0.58
C ILE A 153 -13.72 -22.18 -0.74
N PHE A 154 -13.01 -21.05 -0.66
CA PHE A 154 -12.51 -20.31 -1.81
C PHE A 154 -11.14 -20.80 -2.31
N ASP A 155 -10.36 -21.47 -1.47
CA ASP A 155 -9.11 -22.14 -1.85
C ASP A 155 -9.42 -23.52 -2.46
N GLU A 156 -10.01 -23.51 -3.66
CA GLU A 156 -10.39 -24.74 -4.38
C GLU A 156 -9.17 -25.65 -4.62
N ALA A 157 -8.02 -25.05 -4.91
CA ALA A 157 -6.76 -25.75 -5.16
C ALA A 157 -6.09 -26.30 -3.89
N ARG A 158 -6.60 -25.98 -2.70
CA ARG A 158 -6.00 -26.34 -1.39
C ARG A 158 -4.54 -25.93 -1.29
N SER A 159 -4.20 -24.81 -1.92
CA SER A 159 -2.85 -24.29 -2.00
C SER A 159 -2.42 -23.54 -0.74
N GLY A 160 -3.39 -23.13 0.09
CA GLY A 160 -3.17 -22.23 1.21
C GLY A 160 -3.16 -20.74 0.86
N TYR A 161 -3.31 -20.39 -0.42
CA TYR A 161 -3.22 -19.02 -0.93
C TYR A 161 -4.41 -18.66 -1.80
N LEU A 162 -4.83 -17.39 -1.74
CA LEU A 162 -5.90 -16.85 -2.59
C LEU A 162 -5.36 -15.73 -3.49
N PRO A 163 -5.54 -15.84 -4.82
CA PRO A 163 -5.33 -14.72 -5.73
C PRO A 163 -6.23 -13.52 -5.40
N VAL A 164 -5.83 -12.31 -5.79
CA VAL A 164 -6.50 -11.05 -5.42
C VAL A 164 -8.01 -11.07 -5.73
N HIS A 165 -8.39 -11.52 -6.92
CA HIS A 165 -9.79 -11.56 -7.34
C HIS A 165 -10.63 -12.55 -6.51
N VAL A 166 -10.04 -13.69 -6.12
CA VAL A 166 -10.71 -14.70 -5.28
C VAL A 166 -10.85 -14.20 -3.84
N ALA A 167 -9.79 -13.59 -3.30
CA ALA A 167 -9.84 -12.99 -1.98
C ALA A 167 -10.88 -11.86 -1.91
N LEU A 168 -10.93 -10.99 -2.93
CA LEU A 168 -11.92 -9.93 -3.05
C LEU A 168 -13.35 -10.49 -3.14
N ALA A 169 -13.58 -11.50 -3.99
CA ALA A 169 -14.88 -12.16 -4.12
C ALA A 169 -15.33 -12.80 -2.80
N MET A 170 -14.41 -13.45 -2.08
CA MET A 170 -14.67 -13.99 -0.75
C MET A 170 -15.10 -12.88 0.20
N LEU A 171 -14.32 -11.80 0.32
CA LEU A 171 -14.64 -10.69 1.23
C LEU A 171 -15.94 -9.97 0.87
N GLY A 172 -16.32 -9.94 -0.40
CA GLY A 172 -17.62 -9.44 -0.86
C GLY A 172 -18.81 -10.21 -0.28
N ASN A 173 -18.62 -11.48 0.11
CA ASN A 173 -19.64 -12.27 0.80
C ASN A 173 -19.70 -12.04 2.32
N HIS A 174 -18.75 -11.31 2.90
CA HIS A 174 -18.81 -10.93 4.31
C HIS A 174 -19.65 -9.65 4.46
N PRO A 175 -20.59 -9.60 5.43
CA PRO A 175 -21.49 -8.45 5.59
C PRO A 175 -20.77 -7.10 5.77
N THR A 176 -19.57 -7.11 6.35
CA THR A 176 -18.87 -5.86 6.73
C THR A 176 -17.38 -5.81 6.42
N ALA A 177 -16.76 -6.85 5.83
CA ALA A 177 -15.29 -6.93 5.79
C ALA A 177 -14.71 -5.86 4.84
N LEU A 178 -15.29 -5.72 3.65
CA LEU A 178 -14.92 -4.67 2.72
C LEU A 178 -15.47 -3.30 3.14
N SER A 179 -16.70 -3.22 3.64
CA SER A 179 -17.29 -1.92 3.98
C SER A 179 -16.60 -1.24 5.17
N HIS A 180 -16.00 -2.02 6.07
CA HIS A 180 -15.20 -1.48 7.18
C HIS A 180 -13.72 -1.32 6.80
N LEU A 181 -13.30 -1.77 5.62
CA LEU A 181 -11.94 -1.56 5.17
C LEU A 181 -11.72 -0.08 4.88
N LYS A 182 -10.74 0.48 5.56
CA LYS A 182 -10.27 1.85 5.40
C LYS A 182 -8.76 1.87 5.48
N PHE A 183 -8.14 2.44 4.45
CA PHE A 183 -6.70 2.61 4.43
C PHE A 183 -6.20 3.34 5.67
N GLN A 184 -5.33 2.69 6.43
CA GLN A 184 -4.70 3.25 7.64
C GLN A 184 -3.23 3.50 7.33
N LEU A 185 -2.84 4.77 7.27
CA LEU A 185 -1.50 5.14 6.79
C LEU A 185 -0.37 4.63 7.68
N VAL A 186 -0.58 4.64 9.00
CA VAL A 186 0.42 4.20 9.98
C VAL A 186 0.79 2.72 9.83
N PRO A 187 -0.16 1.76 9.94
CA PRO A 187 0.20 0.35 9.79
C PRO A 187 0.66 0.01 8.37
N PHE A 188 0.12 0.67 7.33
CA PHE A 188 0.66 0.53 5.98
C PHE A 188 2.14 0.92 5.92
N THR A 189 2.51 2.06 6.50
CA THR A 189 3.90 2.54 6.49
C THR A 189 4.83 1.56 7.23
N GLU A 190 4.40 1.02 8.37
CA GLU A 190 5.17 -0.01 9.08
C GLU A 190 5.33 -1.27 8.23
N LYS A 191 4.26 -1.72 7.56
CA LYS A 191 4.34 -2.88 6.66
C LYS A 191 5.29 -2.65 5.49
N VAL A 192 5.29 -1.45 4.92
CA VAL A 192 6.23 -1.09 3.86
C VAL A 192 7.67 -1.10 4.37
N LYS A 193 7.95 -0.61 5.58
CA LYS A 193 9.30 -0.71 6.19
C LYS A 193 9.75 -2.16 6.34
N GLU A 194 8.88 -3.04 6.85
CA GLU A 194 9.17 -4.47 6.96
C GLU A 194 9.53 -5.08 5.60
N ASN A 195 8.73 -4.78 4.59
CA ASN A 195 8.94 -5.28 3.24
C ASN A 195 10.27 -4.78 2.64
N ASN A 196 10.56 -3.47 2.77
CA ASN A 196 11.81 -2.89 2.28
C ASN A 196 13.04 -3.56 2.95
N ALA A 197 12.99 -3.78 4.27
CA ALA A 197 14.05 -4.48 4.99
C ALA A 197 14.25 -5.92 4.49
N ARG A 198 13.15 -6.62 4.21
CA ARG A 198 13.17 -7.97 3.65
C ARG A 198 13.79 -8.01 2.25
N TYR A 199 13.42 -7.09 1.37
CA TYR A 199 13.98 -7.01 0.02
C TYR A 199 15.48 -6.70 0.04
N ALA A 200 15.91 -5.77 0.89
CA ALA A 200 17.33 -5.48 1.09
C ALA A 200 18.12 -6.72 1.57
N SER A 201 17.53 -7.52 2.48
CA SER A 201 18.14 -8.77 2.96
C SER A 201 18.25 -9.83 1.85
N GLN A 202 17.22 -9.97 1.01
CA GLN A 202 17.21 -10.89 -0.12
C GLN A 202 18.26 -10.50 -1.18
N ALA A 203 18.35 -9.21 -1.52
CA ALA A 203 19.35 -8.71 -2.46
C ALA A 203 20.79 -8.96 -1.96
N THR A 204 21.03 -8.76 -0.66
CA THR A 204 22.33 -9.03 -0.04
C THR A 204 22.69 -10.52 -0.10
N ALA A 205 21.73 -11.42 0.14
CA ALA A 205 21.94 -12.86 0.09
C ALA A 205 22.22 -13.37 -1.34
N ALA A 206 21.57 -12.79 -2.35
CA ALA A 206 21.82 -13.12 -3.76
C ALA A 206 23.25 -12.79 -4.16
N HIS A 207 23.74 -11.59 -3.83
CA HIS A 207 25.11 -11.16 -4.13
C HIS A 207 26.21 -11.91 -3.34
N ALA A 208 25.87 -12.52 -2.21
CA ALA A 208 26.81 -13.35 -1.44
C ALA A 208 26.91 -14.79 -1.95
N SER A 209 26.00 -15.20 -2.85
CA SER A 209 25.94 -16.53 -3.45
C SER A 209 26.56 -16.60 -4.85
N ASP A 210 26.97 -15.45 -5.40
CA ASP A 210 27.73 -15.28 -6.64
C ASP A 210 29.25 -15.23 -6.37
#